data_AF-A0A821M957-F1
#
_entry.id   AF-A0A821M957-F1
#
_cell.length_a   1.000
_cell.length_b   1.000
_cell.length_c   1.000
_cell.angle_alpha   90.00
_cell.angle_beta   90.00
_cell.angle_gamma   90.00
#
_symmetry.space_group_name_H-M   'P 1'
#
loop_
_entity.id
_entity.type
_entity.pdbx_description
1 polymer ?
#
loop_
_entity_poly.entity_id
_entity_poly.type
_entity_poly.pdbx_seq_one_letter_code
_entity_poly.pdbx_strand_id
1 'polypeptide(L)' 'MARLSVDVENEIDRFCNNIKQNTYTRSVDIALATIYIFKKLIGESKWSNASELISLIRSQAHRLNQGQPVDSITFNIT' A
#
# COMPACT_ATOMS: atom_id res chain seq x y z
N MET A 1 11.30 -2.05 15.81
CA MET A 1 10.17 -2.47 14.95
C MET A 1 9.37 -1.23 14.59
N ALA A 2 9.32 -0.88 13.30
CA ALA A 2 8.45 0.18 12.82
C ALA A 2 6.99 -0.22 13.09
N ARG A 3 6.22 0.66 13.73
CA ARG A 3 4.77 0.49 13.95
C ARG A 3 4.03 1.41 12.99
N LEU A 4 3.01 0.85 12.34
CA LEU A 4 2.06 1.63 11.54
C LEU A 4 1.08 2.35 12.46
N SER A 5 0.57 3.49 12.01
CA SER A 5 -0.61 4.09 12.63
C SER A 5 -1.83 3.20 12.34
N VAL A 6 -2.79 3.17 13.27
CA VAL A 6 -4.07 2.47 13.07
C VAL A 6 -4.78 3.01 11.82
N ASP A 7 -4.61 4.30 11.52
CA ASP A 7 -5.18 4.94 10.33
C ASP A 7 -4.57 4.41 9.03
N VAL A 8 -3.26 4.17 8.99
CA VAL A 8 -2.59 3.54 7.83
C VAL A 8 -3.04 2.09 7.66
N GLU A 9 -3.14 1.33 8.75
CA GLU A 9 -3.61 -0.07 8.69
C GLU A 9 -5.04 -0.16 8.15
N ASN A 10 -5.94 0.69 8.65
CA ASN A 10 -7.31 0.78 8.17
C ASN A 10 -7.39 1.15 6.68
N GLU A 11 -6.51 2.03 6.20
CA GLU A 11 -6.47 2.41 4.78
C GLU A 11 -6.02 1.25 3.89
N ILE A 12 -4.99 0.52 4.30
CA ILE A 12 -4.49 -0.66 3.59
C ILE A 12 -5.59 -1.73 3.51
N ASP A 13 -6.29 -1.99 4.61
CA ASP A 13 -7.37 -2.99 4.63
C ASP A 13 -8.57 -2.56 3.77
N ARG A 14 -8.92 -1.26 3.77
CA ARG A 14 -9.94 -0.71 2.86
C ARG A 14 -9.55 -0.88 1.40
N PHE A 15 -8.31 -0.57 1.04
CA PHE A 15 -7.80 -0.76 -0.32
C PHE A 15 -7.89 -2.23 -0.73
N CYS A 16 -7.39 -3.15 0.09
CA CYS A 16 -7.44 -4.59 -0.21
C CYS A 16 -8.89 -5.09 -0.40
N ASN A 17 -9.84 -4.59 0.40
CA ASN A 17 -11.25 -4.93 0.24
C ASN A 17 -11.85 -4.36 -1.05
N ASN A 18 -11.55 -3.11 -1.39
CA ASN A 18 -12.00 -2.48 -2.64
C ASN A 18 -11.45 -3.22 -3.88
N ILE A 19 -10.22 -3.70 -3.81
CA ILE A 19 -9.63 -4.52 -4.87
C ILE A 19 -10.37 -5.85 -5.03
N LYS A 20 -10.60 -6.58 -3.92
CA LYS A 20 -11.33 -7.86 -3.93
C LYS A 20 -12.76 -7.72 -4.43
N GLN A 21 -13.41 -6.59 -4.16
CA GLN A 21 -14.78 -6.31 -4.58
C GLN A 21 -14.86 -5.69 -5.99
N ASN A 22 -13.75 -5.50 -6.69
CA ASN A 22 -13.67 -4.77 -7.96
C ASN A 22 -14.33 -3.38 -7.90
N THR A 23 -14.22 -2.70 -6.76
CA THR A 23 -14.79 -1.36 -6.54
C THR A 23 -14.06 -0.29 -7.37
N TYR A 24 -12.78 -0.50 -7.65
CA TYR A 24 -12.01 0.36 -8.54
C TYR A 24 -12.38 0.07 -9.99
N THR A 25 -12.97 1.05 -10.67
CA THR A 25 -13.44 0.89 -12.05
C THR A 25 -12.37 1.28 -13.09
N ARG A 26 -11.37 2.08 -12.69
CA ARG A 26 -10.29 2.53 -13.58
C ARG A 26 -8.93 2.22 -12.97
N SER A 27 -7.97 1.93 -13.84
CA SER A 27 -6.57 1.68 -13.47
C SER A 27 -5.94 2.85 -12.71
N VAL A 28 -6.30 4.08 -13.08
CA VAL A 28 -5.83 5.31 -12.41
C VAL A 28 -6.30 5.40 -10.96
N ASP A 29 -7.47 4.86 -10.63
CA ASP A 29 -7.99 4.91 -9.25
C ASP A 29 -7.17 4.00 -8.33
N ILE A 30 -6.77 2.83 -8.84
CA ILE A 30 -5.87 1.89 -8.16
C ILE A 30 -4.50 2.54 -7.96
N ALA A 31 -3.97 3.20 -8.98
CA ALA A 31 -2.68 3.89 -8.91
C ALA A 31 -2.69 5.02 -7.86
N LEU A 32 -3.71 5.88 -7.89
CA LEU A 32 -3.86 6.98 -6.94
C LEU A 32 -4.01 6.46 -5.50
N ALA A 33 -4.81 5.41 -5.29
CA ALA A 33 -4.96 4.80 -3.97
C ALA A 33 -3.65 4.18 -3.46
N THR A 34 -2.88 3.53 -4.35
CA THR A 34 -1.55 2.98 -4.02
C THR A 34 -0.58 4.10 -3.61
N ILE A 35 -0.51 5.19 -4.38
CA ILE A 35 0.34 6.35 -4.06
C ILE A 35 -0.09 7.01 -2.75
N TYR A 36 -1.40 7.10 -2.50
CA TYR A 36 -1.93 7.67 -1.26
C TYR A 36 -1.49 6.86 -0.03
N ILE A 37 -1.57 5.54 -0.11
CA ILE A 37 -1.09 4.64 0.95
C ILE A 37 0.41 4.83 1.19
N PHE A 38 1.22 4.94 0.13
CA PHE A 38 2.65 5.21 0.29
C PHE A 38 2.96 6.56 0.91
N LYS A 39 2.23 7.60 0.53
CA LYS A 39 2.36 8.93 1.16
C LYS A 39 2.06 8.85 2.66
N LYS A 40 1.01 8.14 3.06
CA LYS A 40 0.69 7.94 4.48
C LYS A 40 1.75 7.09 5.19
N LEU A 41 2.21 5.99 4.58
CA LEU A 41 3.28 5.16 5.13
C LEU A 41 4.53 5.98 5.40
N ILE A 42 4.97 6.81 4.46
CA ILE A 42 6.16 7.64 4.63
C ILE A 42 5.94 8.71 5.70
N GLY A 43 4.77 9.35 5.71
CA GLY A 43 4.47 10.49 6.59
C GLY A 43 4.07 10.13 8.02
N GLU A 44 3.48 8.96 8.25
CA GLU A 44 2.87 8.59 9.54
C GLU A 44 3.60 7.41 10.23
N SER A 45 4.52 6.72 9.55
CA SER A 45 5.31 5.66 10.18
C SER A 45 6.57 6.19 10.86
N LYS A 46 7.05 5.45 11.86
CA LYS A 46 8.34 5.70 12.51
C LYS A 46 9.42 4.83 11.88
N TRP A 47 10.41 5.47 11.27
CA TRP A 47 11.60 4.84 10.70
C TRP A 47 12.83 5.67 11.10
N SER A 48 13.95 4.99 11.35
CA SER A 48 15.20 5.63 11.77
C SER A 48 16.23 5.72 10.65
N ASN A 49 16.02 4.99 9.55
CA ASN A 49 16.89 5.01 8.38
C ASN A 49 16.14 4.60 7.11
N ALA A 50 16.74 4.86 5.95
CA ALA A 50 16.16 4.52 4.65
C ALA A 50 15.92 3.01 4.48
N SER A 51 16.77 2.15 5.05
CA SER A 51 16.60 0.70 4.93
C SER A 51 15.35 0.22 5.68
N GLU A 52 15.05 0.79 6.84
CA GLU A 52 13.81 0.49 7.59
C GLU A 52 12.57 0.93 6.80
N LEU A 53 12.62 2.11 6.18
CA LEU A 53 11.53 2.60 5.35
C LEU A 53 11.31 1.70 4.11
N ILE A 54 12.39 1.30 3.44
CA ILE A 54 12.31 0.39 2.28
C ILE A 54 11.72 -0.96 2.70
N SER A 55 12.17 -1.54 3.81
CA SER A 55 11.61 -2.79 4.35
C SER A 55 10.13 -2.64 4.70
N LEU A 56 9.73 -1.51 5.28
CA LEU A 56 8.34 -1.21 5.59
C LEU A 56 7.50 -1.16 4.29
N ILE A 57 7.93 -0.38 3.31
CA ILE A 57 7.25 -0.25 2.01
C ILE A 57 7.12 -1.63 1.34
N ARG A 58 8.19 -2.42 1.27
CA ARG A 58 8.15 -3.77 0.68
C ARG A 58 7.19 -4.72 1.41
N SER A 59 7.15 -4.66 2.74
CA SER A 59 6.23 -5.50 3.53
C SER A 59 4.77 -5.18 3.23
N GLN A 60 4.45 -3.89 3.04
CA GLN A 60 3.08 -3.46 2.72
C GLN A 60 2.76 -3.66 1.24
N ALA A 61 3.71 -3.42 0.33
CA ALA A 61 3.58 -3.73 -1.09
C ALA A 61 3.21 -5.19 -1.32
N HIS A 62 3.85 -6.12 -0.58
CA HIS A 62 3.46 -7.52 -0.62
C HIS A 62 1.98 -7.72 -0.24
N ARG A 63 1.49 -7.06 0.82
CA ARG A 63 0.08 -7.11 1.21
C ARG A 63 -0.85 -6.49 0.16
N LEU A 64 -0.47 -5.38 -0.46
CA LEU A 64 -1.26 -4.71 -1.50
C LEU A 64 -1.36 -5.55 -2.78
N ASN A 65 -0.30 -6.29 -3.10
CA ASN A 65 -0.24 -7.19 -4.25
C ASN A 65 -0.90 -8.56 -4.00
N GLN A 66 -1.22 -8.91 -2.74
CA GLN A 66 -1.86 -10.18 -2.43
C GLN A 66 -3.27 -10.24 -3.04
N GLY A 67 -3.48 -11.22 -3.91
CA GLY A 67 -4.77 -11.43 -4.59
C GLY A 67 -4.91 -10.68 -5.91
N GLN A 68 -3.85 -10.00 -6.39
CA GLN A 68 -3.80 -9.41 -7.73
C GLN A 68 -2.85 -10.20 -8.67
N PRO A 69 -3.04 -10.13 -10.00
CA PRO A 69 -2.07 -10.64 -10.97
C PRO A 69 -0.70 -9.97 -10.79
N VAL A 70 0.37 -10.69 -11.17
CA VAL A 70 1.76 -10.21 -11.08
C VAL A 70 2.01 -8.97 -11.95
N ASP A 71 1.25 -8.78 -13.03
CA ASP A 71 1.32 -7.61 -13.92
C ASP A 71 0.32 -6.48 -13.51
N SER A 72 -0.13 -6.45 -12.26
CA SER A 72 -1.06 -5.43 -11.78
C SER A 72 -0.42 -4.04 -11.68
N ILE A 73 -1.26 -3.00 -11.78
CA ILE A 73 -0.83 -1.60 -11.66
C ILE A 73 -0.13 -1.34 -10.32
N THR A 74 -0.56 -2.01 -9.25
CA THR A 74 0.06 -1.92 -7.92
C THR A 74 1.50 -2.43 -7.95
N PHE A 75 1.77 -3.54 -8.65
CA PHE A 75 3.13 -4.08 -8.81
C PHE A 75 4.08 -3.11 -9.52
N ASN A 76 3.61 -2.35 -10.51
CA ASN A 76 4.42 -1.35 -11.23
C ASN A 76 4.78 -0.12 -10.39
N ILE A 77 4.00 0.16 -9.33
CA ILE A 77 4.17 1.36 -8.48
C ILE A 77 4.98 1.03 -7.22
N THR A 78 4.96 -0.22 -6.77
CA THR A 78 5.64 -0.71 -5.55
C THR A 78 7.10 -1.08 -5.77
#